data_AF-A0A9X4KX33-F1
#
_entry.id   AF-A0A9X4KX33-F1
#
_cell.length_a   1.000
_cell.length_b   1.000
_cell.length_c   1.000
_cell.angle_alpha   90.00
_cell.angle_beta   90.00
_cell.angle_gamma   90.00
#
_symmetry.space_group_name_H-M   'P 1'
#
loop_
_entity.id
_entity.type
_entity.pdbx_description
1 polymer ?
#
loop_
_entity_poly.entity_id
_entity_poly.type
_entity_poly.pdbx_seq_one_letter_code
_entity_poly.pdbx_strand_id
1 'polypeptide(L)'
;MHAAIRILALVMMTVVLTACWDQRSIQETSYITSLGIDYDEKEKLYSVYGTLITMSDVAKTEGASGRAFPSYIGHGEGESTQLALKALYRSTQLRPSLDHLMTIVVKENALSRIPDILDSFNRSRTVRYNISIAATAEPLDELLASDTFF
;
A
#
# COMPACT_ATOMS: atom_id res chain seq x y z
N MET A 1 41.27 -34.24 16.20
CA MET A 1 40.60 -34.05 14.90
C MET A 1 39.07 -34.22 14.99
N HIS A 2 38.55 -35.33 15.53
CA HIS A 2 37.10 -35.58 15.60
C HIS A 2 36.29 -34.59 16.46
N ALA A 3 36.86 -34.06 17.55
CA ALA A 3 36.19 -33.07 18.39
C ALA A 3 35.95 -31.73 17.66
N ALA A 4 36.94 -31.26 16.89
CA ALA A 4 36.82 -30.04 16.09
C ALA A 4 35.77 -30.19 14.97
N ILE A 5 35.71 -31.35 14.32
CA ILE A 5 34.70 -31.66 13.30
C ILE A 5 33.28 -31.67 13.89
N ARG A 6 33.10 -32.23 15.10
CA ARG A 6 31.81 -32.22 15.81
C ARG A 6 31.37 -30.82 16.21
N ILE A 7 32.29 -29.98 16.67
CA ILE A 7 32.01 -28.58 17.02
C ILE A 7 31.64 -27.78 15.76
N LEU A 8 32.38 -27.96 14.66
CA LEU A 8 32.08 -27.32 13.38
C LEU A 8 30.69 -27.74 12.86
N ALA A 9 30.34 -29.02 12.96
CA ALA A 9 29.03 -29.52 12.57
C ALA A 9 27.90 -28.92 13.42
N LEU A 10 28.09 -28.80 14.74
CA LEU A 10 27.12 -28.17 15.63
C LEU A 10 26.92 -26.68 15.31
N VAL A 11 28.00 -25.94 15.05
CA VAL A 11 27.92 -24.52 14.66
C VAL A 11 27.18 -24.37 13.32
N MET A 12 27.49 -25.20 12.33
CA MET A 12 26.80 -25.16 11.04
C MET A 12 25.30 -25.45 11.19
N MET A 13 24.94 -26.37 12.08
CA MET A 13 23.54 -26.73 12.38
C MET A 13 22.77 -25.57 13.03
N THR A 14 23.42 -24.76 13.88
CA THR A 14 22.79 -23.55 14.46
C THR A 14 22.53 -22.46 13.41
N VAL A 15 23.39 -22.32 12.39
CA VAL A 15 23.20 -21.36 11.30
C VAL A 15 22.04 -21.78 10.38
N VAL A 16 21.86 -23.08 10.14
CA VAL A 16 20.73 -23.61 9.36
C VAL A 16 19.40 -23.45 10.10
N LEU A 17 19.40 -23.52 11.44
CA LEU A 17 18.20 -23.31 12.25
C LEU A 17 17.70 -21.86 12.26
N THR A 18 18.55 -20.88 11.95
CA THR A 18 18.14 -19.46 11.83
C THR A 18 17.60 -19.09 10.43
N ALA A 19 17.21 -20.06 9.60
CA ALA A 19 16.76 -19.85 8.23
C ALA A 19 15.48 -18.99 8.05
N CYS A 20 14.78 -18.62 9.12
CA CYS A 20 13.61 -17.73 9.08
C CYS A 20 13.97 -16.23 9.01
N TRP A 21 15.21 -15.86 8.68
CA TRP A 21 15.71 -14.48 8.67
C TRP A 21 14.95 -13.50 7.75
N ASP A 22 14.23 -14.00 6.75
CA ASP A 22 13.38 -13.18 5.86
C ASP A 22 11.90 -13.57 5.96
N GLN A 23 11.48 -14.15 7.08
CA GLN A 23 10.06 -14.41 7.30
C GLN A 23 9.36 -13.07 7.60
N ARG A 24 8.65 -12.55 6.61
CA ARG A 24 7.82 -11.36 6.77
C ARG A 24 6.50 -11.75 7.42
N SER A 25 6.20 -11.13 8.55
CA SER A 25 4.92 -11.32 9.22
C SER A 25 3.81 -10.59 8.47
N ILE A 26 2.64 -11.22 8.38
CA ILE A 26 1.44 -10.62 7.77
C ILE A 26 1.02 -9.36 8.56
N GLN A 27 1.32 -9.32 9.86
CA GLN A 27 1.08 -8.15 10.71
C GLN A 27 2.00 -6.95 10.42
N GLU A 28 3.11 -7.14 9.71
CA GLU A 28 4.06 -6.07 9.36
C GLU A 28 3.83 -5.50 7.94
N THR A 29 2.75 -5.92 7.29
CA THR A 29 2.37 -5.45 5.95
C THR A 29 1.11 -4.61 6.04
N SER A 30 1.12 -3.47 5.34
CA SER A 30 -0.07 -2.66 5.11
C SER A 30 -0.52 -2.83 3.67
N TYR A 31 -1.82 -2.76 3.42
CA TYR A 31 -2.41 -2.92 2.11
C TYR A 31 -3.11 -1.63 1.73
N ILE A 32 -2.84 -1.16 0.52
CA ILE A 32 -3.57 -0.02 -0.05
C ILE A 32 -4.81 -0.59 -0.74
N THR A 33 -5.99 -0.17 -0.28
CA THR A 33 -7.29 -0.58 -0.86
C THR A 33 -7.81 0.42 -1.87
N SER A 34 -7.59 1.72 -1.61
CA SER A 34 -8.07 2.82 -2.43
C SER A 34 -6.95 3.82 -2.69
N LEU A 35 -6.88 4.32 -3.93
CA LEU A 35 -5.98 5.40 -4.31
C LEU A 35 -6.78 6.59 -4.83
N GLY A 36 -6.49 7.78 -4.32
CA GLY A 36 -6.93 9.05 -4.89
C GLY A 36 -5.81 9.66 -5.71
N ILE A 37 -6.09 10.12 -6.93
CA ILE A 37 -5.09 10.73 -7.80
C ILE A 37 -5.58 12.11 -8.24
N ASP A 38 -4.75 13.10 -7.97
CA ASP A 38 -4.91 14.49 -8.36
C ASP A 38 -3.69 14.92 -9.21
N TYR A 39 -3.89 15.92 -10.06
CA TYR A 39 -2.85 16.56 -10.85
C TYR A 39 -3.01 18.08 -10.79
N ASP A 40 -1.97 18.76 -10.31
CA ASP A 40 -1.89 20.21 -10.33
C ASP A 40 -1.23 20.67 -11.65
N GLU A 41 -1.99 21.35 -12.51
CA GLU A 41 -1.47 21.86 -13.79
C GLU A 41 -0.45 23.00 -13.64
N LYS A 42 -0.51 23.77 -12.54
CA LYS A 42 0.40 24.90 -12.29
C LYS A 42 1.77 24.42 -11.83
N GLU A 43 1.77 23.54 -10.83
CA GLU A 43 2.99 22.96 -10.27
C GLU A 43 3.51 21.77 -11.10
N LYS A 44 2.67 21.23 -11.99
CA LYS A 44 2.94 20.02 -12.81
C LYS A 44 3.25 18.79 -11.96
N LEU A 45 2.64 18.69 -10.79
CA LEU A 45 2.82 17.61 -9.84
C LEU A 45 1.58 16.74 -9.75
N TYR A 46 1.81 15.44 -9.59
CA TYR A 46 0.80 14.46 -9.20
C TYR A 46 0.75 14.38 -7.68
N SER A 47 -0.45 14.40 -7.12
CA SER A 47 -0.70 14.11 -5.70
C SER A 47 -1.45 12.78 -5.61
N VAL A 48 -0.88 11.83 -4.87
CA VAL A 48 -1.46 10.50 -4.67
C VAL A 48 -1.80 10.34 -3.19
N TYR A 49 -3.07 10.02 -2.97
CA TYR A 49 -3.63 9.68 -1.67
C TYR A 49 -3.85 8.19 -1.62
N GLY A 50 -3.48 7.53 -0.53
CA GLY A 50 -3.68 6.09 -0.37
C GLY A 50 -4.33 5.77 0.95
N THR A 51 -5.42 5.02 0.90
CA THR A 51 -6.06 4.46 2.08
C THR A 51 -5.39 3.14 2.44
N LEU A 52 -4.74 3.09 3.59
CA LEU A 52 -4.04 1.91 4.09
C LEU A 52 -4.89 1.18 5.14
N ILE A 53 -4.91 -0.15 5.04
CA ILE A 53 -5.46 -1.06 6.05
C ILE A 53 -4.40 -2.09 6.46
N THR A 54 -4.46 -2.57 7.69
CA THR A 54 -3.69 -3.74 8.14
C THR A 54 -4.63 -4.91 8.43
N MET A 55 -4.11 -6.15 8.44
CA MET A 55 -4.96 -7.30 8.81
C MET A 55 -5.45 -7.25 10.26
N SER A 56 -4.71 -6.60 11.15
CA SER A 56 -5.14 -6.34 12.52
C SER A 56 -6.41 -5.47 12.55
N ASP A 57 -6.54 -4.58 11.57
CA ASP A 57 -7.72 -3.71 11.38
C ASP A 57 -8.90 -4.44 10.72
N VAL A 58 -8.78 -5.71 10.31
CA VAL A 58 -9.91 -6.43 9.68
C VAL A 58 -10.26 -7.70 10.46
N ALA A 59 -9.39 -8.12 11.37
CA ALA A 59 -9.60 -9.27 12.22
C ALA A 59 -10.80 -9.04 13.16
N LYS A 60 -11.92 -9.73 12.90
CA LYS A 60 -13.06 -9.79 13.81
C LYS A 60 -12.59 -10.33 15.16
N THR A 61 -12.62 -9.49 16.19
CA THR A 61 -12.52 -9.96 17.57
C THR A 61 -13.93 -10.45 17.96
N GLU A 62 -14.06 -11.61 18.62
CA GLU A 62 -15.35 -12.05 19.15
C GLU A 62 -15.81 -11.07 20.24
N GLY A 63 -16.66 -10.12 19.85
CA GLY A 63 -17.13 -9.02 20.67
C GLY A 63 -17.52 -7.85 19.78
N ALA A 64 -18.70 -7.28 20.01
CA ALA A 64 -19.22 -6.18 19.20
C ALA A 64 -18.22 -5.01 19.15
N SER A 65 -17.56 -4.84 18.00
CA SER A 65 -16.76 -3.68 17.67
C SER A 65 -17.37 -3.04 16.42
N GLY A 66 -18.48 -2.34 16.61
CA GLY A 66 -19.07 -1.46 15.60
C GLY A 66 -18.27 -0.17 15.41
N ARG A 67 -16.94 -0.21 15.48
CA ARG A 67 -16.08 0.94 15.21
C ARG A 67 -15.46 0.74 13.84
N ALA A 68 -15.75 1.69 12.95
CA ALA A 68 -15.05 1.81 11.68
C ALA A 68 -13.54 1.85 11.96
N PHE A 69 -12.80 1.05 11.20
CA PHE A 69 -11.38 0.91 11.40
C PHE A 69 -10.68 2.17 10.90
N PRO A 70 -9.72 2.74 11.66
CA PRO A 70 -9.07 3.97 11.26
C PRO A 70 -8.31 3.72 9.96
N SER A 71 -8.89 4.14 8.85
CA SER A 71 -8.23 4.06 7.55
C SER A 71 -7.19 5.17 7.54
N TYR A 72 -5.91 4.78 7.46
CA TYR A 72 -4.83 5.75 7.45
C TYR A 72 -4.72 6.30 6.02
N ILE A 73 -4.79 7.61 5.87
CA ILE A 73 -4.60 8.27 4.59
C ILE A 73 -3.15 8.70 4.51
N GLY A 74 -2.39 8.03 3.65
CA GLY A 74 -1.08 8.51 3.24
C GLY A 74 -1.23 9.51 2.10
N HIS A 75 -0.30 10.46 2.05
CA HIS A 75 -0.17 11.41 0.94
C HIS A 75 1.27 11.39 0.41
N GLY A 76 1.42 11.54 -0.90
CA GLY A 76 2.70 11.68 -1.58
C GLY A 76 2.57 12.45 -2.88
N GLU A 77 3.58 13.28 -3.18
CA GLU A 77 3.62 14.12 -4.37
C GLU A 77 4.84 13.78 -5.25
N GLY A 78 4.72 14.01 -6.55
CA GLY A 78 5.84 13.85 -7.47
C GLY A 78 5.52 14.22 -8.92
N GLU A 79 6.57 14.36 -9.73
CA GLU A 79 6.45 14.74 -11.15
C GLU A 79 5.79 13.65 -12.02
N SER A 80 5.68 12.43 -11.52
CA SER A 80 4.94 11.33 -12.14
C SER A 80 4.14 10.55 -11.09
N THR A 81 3.12 9.82 -11.53
CA THR A 81 2.32 8.94 -10.66
C THR A 81 3.20 7.94 -9.90
N GLN A 82 4.26 7.42 -10.50
CA GLN A 82 5.21 6.51 -9.81
C GLN A 82 6.06 7.22 -8.76
N LEU A 83 6.47 8.47 -9.01
CA LEU A 83 7.23 9.26 -8.04
C LEU A 83 6.36 9.65 -6.86
N ALA A 84 5.13 10.06 -7.11
CA ALA A 84 4.13 10.35 -6.07
C ALA A 84 3.81 9.10 -5.25
N LEU A 85 3.60 7.95 -5.90
CA LEU A 85 3.40 6.66 -5.21
C LEU A 85 4.63 6.25 -4.39
N LYS A 86 5.84 6.50 -4.88
CA LYS A 86 7.08 6.24 -4.13
C LYS A 86 7.22 7.18 -2.93
N ALA A 87 6.78 8.44 -3.04
CA ALA A 87 6.73 9.38 -1.93
C ALA A 87 5.72 8.92 -0.88
N LEU A 88 4.54 8.44 -1.30
CA LEU A 88 3.54 7.82 -0.45
C LEU A 88 4.14 6.61 0.31
N TYR A 89 4.88 5.74 -0.36
CA TYR A 89 5.51 4.58 0.29
C TYR A 89 6.60 4.97 1.31
N ARG A 90 7.17 6.17 1.19
CA ARG A 90 8.16 6.69 2.15
C ARG A 90 7.51 7.37 3.34
N SER A 91 6.29 7.88 3.21
CA SER A 91 5.57 8.50 4.32
C SER A 91 4.97 7.47 5.29
N THR A 92 4.91 6.20 4.90
CA THR A 92 4.37 5.12 5.73
C THR A 92 5.48 4.38 6.50
N GLN A 93 5.20 4.02 7.76
CA GLN A 93 6.13 3.24 8.59
C GLN A 93 6.18 1.75 8.18
N LEU A 94 5.05 1.22 7.72
CA LEU A 94 4.94 -0.13 7.17
C LEU A 94 5.20 -0.09 5.66
N ARG A 95 5.56 -1.25 5.09
CA ARG A 95 5.68 -1.37 3.62
C ARG A 95 4.29 -1.60 3.05
N PRO A 96 3.75 -0.65 2.25
CA PRO A 96 2.46 -0.83 1.64
C PRO A 96 2.56 -1.76 0.42
N SER A 97 1.54 -2.58 0.26
CA SER A 97 1.33 -3.46 -0.89
C SER A 97 0.10 -2.99 -1.68
N LEU A 98 0.19 -3.09 -3.01
CA LEU A 98 -0.92 -2.84 -3.95
C LEU A 98 -1.67 -4.12 -4.35
N ASP A 99 -1.33 -5.28 -3.78
CA ASP A 99 -1.91 -6.59 -4.11
C ASP A 99 -3.43 -6.63 -3.90
N HIS A 100 -3.93 -5.75 -3.03
CA HIS A 100 -5.34 -5.59 -2.65
C HIS A 100 -5.93 -4.23 -3.03
N LEU A 101 -5.33 -3.55 -4.01
CA LEU A 101 -5.93 -2.36 -4.58
C LEU A 101 -7.28 -2.73 -5.23
N MET A 102 -8.35 -2.05 -4.82
CA MET A 102 -9.71 -2.28 -5.31
C MET A 102 -10.22 -1.11 -6.14
N THR A 103 -9.85 0.13 -5.78
CA THR A 103 -10.40 1.32 -6.42
C THR A 103 -9.35 2.41 -6.62
N ILE A 104 -9.39 3.03 -7.79
CA ILE A 104 -8.67 4.27 -8.09
C ILE A 104 -9.71 5.35 -8.33
N VAL A 105 -9.68 6.40 -7.52
CA VAL A 105 -10.50 7.61 -7.66
C VAL A 105 -9.63 8.69 -8.28
N VAL A 106 -10.05 9.23 -9.42
CA VAL A 106 -9.34 10.26 -10.16
C VAL A 106 -10.10 11.57 -10.03
N LYS A 107 -9.43 12.64 -9.61
CA LYS A 107 -10.06 13.95 -9.55
C LYS A 107 -10.26 14.50 -10.97
N GLU A 108 -11.28 15.34 -11.17
CA GLU A 108 -11.67 15.85 -12.50
C GLU A 108 -10.51 16.48 -13.30
N ASN A 109 -9.65 17.23 -12.62
CA ASN A 109 -8.45 17.86 -13.21
C ASN A 109 -7.39 16.84 -13.67
N ALA A 110 -7.36 15.64 -13.10
CA ALA A 110 -6.46 14.56 -13.50
C ALA A 110 -7.05 13.65 -14.59
N LEU A 111 -8.32 13.82 -15.01
CA LEU A 111 -8.96 12.95 -15.99
C LEU A 111 -8.29 12.97 -17.37
N SER A 112 -7.75 14.11 -17.78
CA SER A 112 -6.99 14.24 -19.04
C SER A 112 -5.71 13.38 -19.05
N ARG A 113 -5.23 12.97 -17.87
CA ARG A 113 -4.02 12.16 -17.65
C ARG A 113 -4.31 10.68 -17.39
N ILE A 114 -5.55 10.22 -17.54
CA ILE A 114 -5.92 8.80 -17.35
C ILE A 114 -4.98 7.82 -18.08
N PRO A 115 -4.57 8.04 -19.35
CA PRO A 115 -3.65 7.14 -20.02
C PRO A 115 -2.29 6.99 -19.29
N ASP A 116 -1.74 8.10 -18.80
CA ASP A 116 -0.46 8.14 -18.08
C ASP A 116 -0.59 7.45 -16.71
N ILE A 117 -1.71 7.71 -16.02
CA ILE A 117 -2.07 7.08 -14.75
C ILE A 117 -2.19 5.56 -14.94
N LEU A 118 -2.95 5.11 -15.93
CA LEU A 118 -3.16 3.70 -16.22
C LEU A 118 -1.88 2.98 -16.65
N ASP A 119 -1.03 3.60 -17.48
CA ASP A 119 0.27 3.03 -17.85
C ASP A 119 1.11 2.76 -16.59
N SER A 120 1.05 3.68 -15.63
CA SER A 120 1.79 3.57 -14.38
C SER A 120 1.40 2.34 -13.56
N PHE A 121 0.10 2.04 -13.46
CA PHE A 121 -0.39 0.88 -12.73
C PHE A 121 -0.32 -0.42 -13.54
N ASN A 122 -0.55 -0.39 -14.85
CA ASN A 122 -0.42 -1.56 -15.72
C ASN A 122 1.01 -2.10 -15.80
N ARG A 123 2.02 -1.23 -15.63
CA ARG A 123 3.42 -1.65 -15.55
C ARG A 123 3.78 -2.31 -14.22
N SER A 124 2.94 -2.15 -13.19
CA SER A 124 3.08 -2.87 -11.93
C SER A 124 2.55 -4.29 -12.07
N ARG A 125 3.38 -5.29 -11.78
CA ARG A 125 2.97 -6.70 -11.81
C ARG A 125 1.97 -7.07 -10.71
N THR A 126 1.75 -6.16 -9.77
CA THR A 126 1.05 -6.41 -8.52
C THR A 126 -0.41 -5.92 -8.55
N VAL A 127 -0.71 -4.99 -9.46
CA VAL A 127 -2.05 -4.41 -9.59
C VAL A 127 -2.89 -5.33 -10.48
N ARG A 128 -4.11 -5.65 -10.01
CA ARG A 128 -5.04 -6.47 -10.78
C ARG A 128 -5.82 -5.61 -11.78
N TYR A 129 -6.21 -6.20 -12.91
CA TYR A 129 -7.00 -5.52 -13.93
C TYR A 129 -8.48 -5.30 -13.56
N ASN A 130 -8.96 -5.93 -12.49
CA ASN A 130 -10.36 -5.83 -12.03
C ASN A 130 -10.58 -4.68 -11.02
N ILE A 131 -9.67 -3.70 -10.98
CA ILE A 131 -9.84 -2.50 -10.16
C ILE A 131 -10.96 -1.63 -10.72
N SER A 132 -11.72 -1.02 -9.82
CA SER A 132 -12.73 -0.02 -10.19
C SER A 132 -12.04 1.33 -10.37
N ILE A 133 -12.40 2.06 -11.42
CA ILE A 133 -11.91 3.42 -11.64
C ILE A 133 -13.10 4.36 -11.60
N ALA A 134 -13.06 5.33 -10.70
CA ALA A 134 -14.09 6.33 -10.51
C ALA A 134 -13.51 7.73 -10.69
N ALA A 135 -14.37 8.68 -11.06
CA ALA A 135 -14.03 10.09 -11.13
C ALA A 135 -14.78 10.86 -10.03
N THR A 136 -14.16 11.90 -9.46
CA THR A 136 -14.82 12.76 -8.48
C THR A 136 -14.42 14.22 -8.61
N ALA A 137 -15.34 15.12 -8.28
CA ALA A 137 -15.08 16.54 -8.08
C ALA A 137 -14.77 16.87 -6.61
N GLU A 138 -15.08 15.94 -5.69
CA GLU A 138 -14.91 16.13 -4.26
C GLU A 138 -13.43 16.07 -3.84
N PRO A 139 -13.06 16.76 -2.76
CA PRO A 139 -11.71 16.71 -2.21
C PRO A 139 -11.37 15.27 -1.76
N LEU A 140 -10.23 14.76 -2.25
CA LEU A 140 -9.85 13.34 -2.10
C LEU A 140 -9.54 12.95 -0.65
N ASP A 141 -9.02 13.88 0.14
CA ASP A 141 -8.77 13.69 1.56
C ASP A 141 -10.07 13.45 2.34
N GLU A 142 -11.13 14.22 2.07
CA GLU A 142 -12.44 14.00 2.71
C GLU A 142 -13.11 12.73 2.20
N LEU A 143 -13.09 12.50 0.89
CA LEU A 143 -13.74 11.35 0.27
C LEU A 143 -13.11 10.03 0.74
N LEU A 144 -11.78 9.97 0.84
CA LEU A 144 -11.06 8.79 1.32
C LEU A 144 -11.03 8.67 2.85
N ALA A 145 -11.26 9.75 3.59
CA ALA A 145 -11.45 9.74 5.04
C ALA A 145 -12.83 9.28 5.47
N SER A 146 -13.80 9.28 4.55
CA SER A 146 -15.17 8.94 4.88
C SER A 146 -15.29 7.45 5.25
N ASP A 147 -15.71 7.18 6.49
CA ASP A 147 -16.02 5.85 7.02
C ASP A 147 -17.30 5.25 6.41
N THR A 148 -17.66 5.62 5.18
CA THR A 148 -18.96 5.27 4.59
C THR A 148 -18.92 3.87 3.98
N PHE A 149 -18.96 2.87 4.85
CA PHE A 149 -19.72 1.66 4.58
C PHE A 149 -21.00 1.75 5.41
N PHE A 150 -22.14 1.62 4.73
CA PHE A 150 -23.53 1.64 5.20
C PHE A 150 -23.78 1.38 6.70
#